data_AF-A0A7K6ZVA9-F1
#
_entry.id   AF-A0A7K6ZVA9-F1
#
_cell.length_a   1.000
_cell.length_b   1.000
_cell.length_c   1.000
_cell.angle_alpha   90.00
_cell.angle_beta   90.00
_cell.angle_gamma   90.00
#
_symmetry.space_group_name_H-M   'P 1'
#
loop_
_entity.id
_entity.type
_entity.pdbx_description
1 polymer ?
#
loop_
_entity_poly.entity_id
_entity_poly.type
_entity_poly.pdbx_seq_one_letter_code
_entity_poly.pdbx_strand_id
1 'polypeptide(L)'
;ISFSGVDSSLSSLRNCQSYINTGMDIATRVALDLVESFNDVEEVDSMENVMLEYAAMDRELNHYMTAIEETVHQIKRDKPENIPDLQYLVKEKYTALESKNNDSDLQTNEKYMYFKDQLKEMRKQFRLQSGDGNESIEQIDEDIAVTQSQVNFICPITQMEMKKPVRNKVCGHVYEEDAILKIIQTRNQQKKKV
;
A
#
# COMPACT_ATOMS: atom_id res chain seq x y z
N ILE A 1 18.14 4.42 -43.19
CA ILE A 1 18.43 5.00 -41.86
C ILE A 1 18.23 3.90 -40.83
N SER A 2 19.23 3.65 -39.97
CA SER A 2 19.12 2.67 -38.88
C SER A 2 18.65 3.35 -37.61
N PHE A 3 17.73 2.72 -36.87
CA PHE A 3 17.18 3.22 -35.60
C PHE A 3 17.53 2.32 -34.39
N SER A 4 18.48 1.40 -34.57
CA SER A 4 18.88 0.44 -33.52
C SER A 4 19.24 1.07 -32.16
N GLY A 5 19.88 2.25 -32.15
CA GLY A 5 20.16 2.97 -30.91
C GLY A 5 18.90 3.50 -30.20
N VAL A 6 17.90 3.91 -30.97
CA VAL A 6 16.58 4.30 -30.46
C VAL A 6 15.85 3.08 -29.91
N ASP A 7 15.88 1.96 -30.63
CA ASP A 7 15.26 0.69 -30.20
C ASP A 7 15.87 0.19 -28.86
N SER A 8 17.20 0.31 -28.72
CA SER A 8 17.91 -0.02 -27.47
C SER A 8 17.54 0.92 -26.32
N SER A 9 17.39 2.22 -26.59
CA SER A 9 16.98 3.21 -25.59
C SER A 9 15.53 3.01 -25.15
N LEU A 10 14.62 2.73 -26.09
CA LEU A 10 13.22 2.36 -25.80
C LEU A 10 13.14 1.10 -24.94
N SER A 11 13.97 0.09 -25.22
CA SER A 11 14.03 -1.12 -24.39
C SER A 11 14.48 -0.81 -22.96
N SER A 12 15.40 0.14 -22.79
CA SER A 12 15.84 0.58 -21.46
C SER A 12 14.73 1.35 -20.72
N LEU A 13 13.97 2.21 -21.41
CA LEU A 13 12.81 2.90 -20.83
C LEU A 13 11.70 1.92 -20.42
N ARG A 14 11.44 0.88 -21.20
CA ARG A 14 10.53 -0.21 -20.80
C ARG A 14 10.98 -0.91 -19.53
N ASN A 15 12.29 -1.13 -19.35
CA ASN A 15 12.81 -1.64 -18.09
C ASN A 15 12.56 -0.66 -16.94
N CYS A 16 12.68 0.66 -17.18
CA CYS A 16 12.36 1.67 -16.16
C CYS A 16 10.89 1.59 -15.69
N GLN A 17 9.97 1.25 -16.58
CA GLN A 17 8.56 1.03 -16.23
C GLN A 17 8.37 -0.05 -15.14
N SER A 18 9.25 -1.07 -15.11
CA SER A 18 9.20 -2.09 -14.06
C SER A 18 9.53 -1.54 -12.67
N TYR A 19 10.38 -0.50 -12.58
CA TYR A 19 10.70 0.15 -11.31
C TYR A 19 9.53 0.99 -10.79
N ILE A 20 8.75 1.61 -11.67
CA ILE A 20 7.51 2.31 -11.30
C ILE A 20 6.53 1.31 -10.67
N ASN A 21 6.31 0.18 -11.36
CA ASN A 21 5.46 -0.90 -10.85
C ASN A 21 5.93 -1.46 -9.50
N THR A 22 7.24 -1.59 -9.32
CA THR A 22 7.83 -2.02 -8.04
C THR A 22 7.62 -0.98 -6.94
N GLY A 23 7.75 0.31 -7.27
CA GLY A 23 7.45 1.41 -6.35
C GLY A 23 6.00 1.40 -5.87
N MET A 24 5.05 1.14 -6.78
CA MET A 24 3.63 0.98 -6.43
C MET A 24 3.37 -0.23 -5.52
N ASP A 25 4.06 -1.35 -5.75
CA ASP A 25 3.95 -2.53 -4.87
C ASP A 25 4.49 -2.26 -3.46
N ILE A 26 5.60 -1.51 -3.36
CA ILE A 26 6.16 -1.10 -2.07
C ILE A 26 5.22 -0.12 -1.37
N ALA A 27 4.73 0.89 -2.07
CA ALA A 27 3.78 1.86 -1.52
C ALA A 27 2.52 1.18 -0.97
N THR A 28 2.03 0.17 -1.68
CA THR A 28 0.92 -0.66 -1.22
C THR A 28 1.24 -1.38 0.09
N ARG A 29 2.39 -2.06 0.18
CA ARG A 29 2.79 -2.77 1.41
C ARG A 29 2.94 -1.82 2.59
N VAL A 30 3.60 -0.68 2.40
CA VAL A 30 3.75 0.34 3.44
C VAL A 30 2.39 0.82 3.93
N ALA A 31 1.44 1.09 3.04
CA ALA A 31 0.10 1.52 3.44
C ALA A 31 -0.66 0.43 4.24
N LEU A 32 -0.47 -0.85 3.91
CA LEU A 32 -1.07 -1.95 4.66
C LEU A 32 -0.45 -2.08 6.06
N ASP A 33 0.87 -1.97 6.17
CA ASP A 33 1.59 -1.99 7.45
C ASP A 33 1.15 -0.81 8.35
N LEU A 34 0.95 0.38 7.75
CA LEU A 34 0.44 1.57 8.46
C LEU A 34 -0.97 1.34 9.03
N VAL A 35 -1.86 0.73 8.25
CA VAL A 35 -3.21 0.36 8.72
C VAL A 35 -3.13 -0.63 9.90
N GLU A 36 -2.19 -1.58 9.87
CA GLU A 36 -2.00 -2.56 10.96
C GLU A 36 -1.48 -1.93 12.26
N SER A 37 -0.61 -0.91 12.17
CA SER A 37 0.08 -0.30 13.32
C SER A 37 -0.74 0.69 14.18
N PHE A 38 -2.07 0.74 14.02
CA PHE A 38 -3.03 1.69 14.63
C PHE A 38 -3.19 3.05 13.94
N ASN A 39 -3.30 3.01 12.61
CA ASN A 39 -4.23 3.81 11.82
C ASN A 39 -4.02 5.34 11.88
N ASP A 40 -2.81 5.78 11.52
CA ASP A 40 -2.61 7.16 11.09
C ASP A 40 -3.24 7.34 9.70
N VAL A 41 -4.50 7.80 9.71
CA VAL A 41 -5.30 8.00 8.49
C VAL A 41 -4.61 8.98 7.55
N GLU A 42 -3.88 9.97 8.09
CA GLU A 42 -3.16 10.95 7.27
C GLU A 42 -1.98 10.31 6.53
N GLU A 43 -1.24 9.40 7.18
CA GLU A 43 -0.13 8.68 6.53
C GLU A 43 -0.64 7.71 5.45
N VAL A 44 -1.78 7.04 5.68
CA VAL A 44 -2.39 6.17 4.66
C VAL A 44 -2.91 6.97 3.47
N ASP A 45 -3.53 8.12 3.70
CA ASP A 45 -3.99 9.02 2.62
C ASP A 45 -2.78 9.61 1.86
N SER A 46 -1.65 9.86 2.53
CA SER A 46 -0.40 10.22 1.85
C SER A 46 0.07 9.12 0.90
N MET A 47 -0.09 7.84 1.26
CA MET A 47 0.26 6.74 0.36
C MET A 47 -0.66 6.64 -0.86
N GLU A 48 -1.91 7.07 -0.76
CA GLU A 48 -2.81 7.20 -1.91
C GLU A 48 -2.29 8.24 -2.91
N ASN A 49 -1.78 9.38 -2.43
CA ASN A 49 -1.16 10.39 -3.29
C ASN A 49 0.10 9.85 -3.98
N VAL A 50 0.97 9.14 -3.26
CA VAL A 50 2.17 8.49 -3.84
C VAL A 50 1.79 7.51 -4.95
N MET A 51 0.70 6.76 -4.77
CA MET A 51 0.20 5.84 -5.81
C MET A 51 -0.27 6.59 -7.07
N LEU A 52 -0.94 7.74 -6.91
CA LEU A 52 -1.33 8.59 -8.04
C LEU A 52 -0.13 9.22 -8.75
N GLU A 53 0.91 9.63 -8.01
CA GLU A 53 2.16 10.14 -8.58
C GLU A 53 2.85 9.07 -9.42
N TYR A 54 2.92 7.82 -8.95
CA TYR A 54 3.44 6.71 -9.75
C TYR A 54 2.59 6.42 -11.00
N ALA A 55 1.25 6.48 -10.89
CA ALA A 55 0.37 6.31 -12.03
C ALA A 55 0.57 7.43 -13.08
N ALA A 56 0.76 8.67 -12.63
CA ALA A 56 1.07 9.80 -13.50
C ALA A 56 2.43 9.63 -14.21
N MET A 57 3.45 9.20 -13.46
CA MET A 57 4.78 8.92 -14.00
C MET A 57 4.75 7.78 -15.04
N ASP A 58 3.98 6.71 -14.80
CA ASP A 58 3.80 5.63 -15.77
C ASP A 58 3.13 6.13 -17.06
N ARG A 59 2.08 6.95 -16.93
CA ARG A 59 1.39 7.60 -18.05
C ARG A 59 2.35 8.45 -18.88
N GLU A 60 3.11 9.34 -18.24
CA GLU A 60 4.12 10.20 -18.90
C GLU A 60 5.18 9.38 -19.65
N LEU A 61 5.74 8.36 -19.00
CA LEU A 61 6.73 7.48 -19.61
C LEU A 61 6.16 6.74 -20.83
N ASN A 62 4.92 6.25 -20.74
CA ASN A 62 4.22 5.60 -21.85
C ASN A 62 3.98 6.55 -23.02
N HIS A 63 3.54 7.79 -22.75
CA HIS A 63 3.38 8.80 -23.81
C HIS A 63 4.70 9.12 -24.51
N TYR A 64 5.79 9.24 -23.76
CA TYR A 64 7.11 9.51 -24.31
C TYR A 64 7.59 8.36 -25.21
N MET A 65 7.47 7.11 -24.75
CA MET A 65 7.78 5.93 -25.57
C MET A 65 6.92 5.88 -26.83
N THR A 66 5.62 6.12 -26.71
CA THR A 66 4.68 6.12 -27.84
C THR A 66 5.05 7.18 -28.88
N ALA A 67 5.37 8.40 -28.44
CA ALA A 67 5.75 9.49 -29.33
C ALA A 67 7.04 9.16 -30.13
N ILE A 68 8.03 8.53 -29.49
CA ILE A 68 9.25 8.06 -30.15
C ILE A 68 8.91 6.98 -31.19
N GLU A 69 8.13 5.97 -30.79
CA GLU A 69 7.77 4.84 -31.66
C GLU A 69 6.99 5.29 -32.88
N GLU A 70 5.99 6.15 -32.70
CA GLU A 70 5.23 6.72 -33.80
C GLU A 70 6.11 7.55 -34.74
N THR A 71 7.05 8.34 -34.21
CA THR A 71 7.98 9.12 -35.04
C THR A 71 8.87 8.19 -35.87
N VAL A 72 9.46 7.17 -35.25
CA VAL A 72 10.31 6.19 -35.94
C VAL A 72 9.51 5.44 -37.01
N HIS A 73 8.29 5.01 -36.70
CA HIS A 73 7.39 4.35 -37.66
C HIS A 73 7.04 5.26 -38.84
N GLN A 74 6.75 6.54 -38.57
CA GLN A 74 6.48 7.52 -39.61
C GLN A 74 7.66 7.69 -40.56
N ILE A 75 8.89 7.87 -40.05
CA ILE A 75 10.08 8.01 -40.90
C ILE A 75 10.39 6.74 -41.70
N LYS A 76 10.22 5.57 -41.09
CA LYS A 76 10.40 4.27 -41.77
C LYS A 76 9.40 4.09 -42.93
N ARG A 77 8.16 4.56 -42.76
CA ARG A 77 7.08 4.47 -43.75
C ARG A 77 7.24 5.49 -44.87
N ASP A 78 7.38 6.77 -44.49
CA ASP A 78 7.30 7.90 -45.42
C ASP A 78 8.61 8.07 -46.21
N LYS A 79 9.73 7.51 -45.71
CA LYS A 79 11.07 7.55 -46.33
C LYS A 79 11.39 8.90 -46.97
N PRO A 80 11.34 10.00 -46.19
CA PRO A 80 11.53 11.33 -46.73
C PRO A 80 12.94 11.49 -47.31
N GLU A 81 13.07 12.30 -48.37
CA GLU A 81 14.37 12.60 -48.99
C GLU A 81 15.33 13.28 -48.00
N ASN A 82 14.80 14.16 -47.15
CA ASN A 82 15.54 14.83 -46.08
C ASN A 82 15.00 14.41 -44.71
N ILE A 83 15.90 14.12 -43.77
CA ILE A 83 15.51 13.76 -42.41
C ILE A 83 14.96 15.02 -41.72
N PRO A 84 13.70 15.01 -41.26
CA PRO A 84 13.12 16.13 -40.52
C PRO A 84 13.69 16.21 -39.10
N ASP A 85 13.38 17.30 -38.40
CA ASP A 85 13.73 17.43 -36.98
C ASP A 85 12.96 16.41 -36.13
N LEU A 86 13.64 15.31 -35.81
CA LEU A 86 13.06 14.21 -35.02
C LEU A 86 12.72 14.65 -33.60
N GLN A 87 13.50 15.56 -33.02
CA GLN A 87 13.25 16.05 -31.66
C GLN A 87 11.97 16.86 -31.63
N TYR A 88 11.77 17.74 -32.62
CA TYR A 88 10.52 18.48 -32.78
C TYR A 88 9.32 17.55 -32.95
N LEU A 89 9.41 16.55 -33.84
CA LEU A 89 8.31 15.60 -34.09
C LEU A 89 7.93 14.79 -32.86
N VAL A 90 8.92 14.29 -32.11
CA VAL A 90 8.66 13.58 -30.84
C VAL A 90 7.97 14.50 -29.85
N LYS A 91 8.46 15.74 -29.70
CA LYS A 91 7.86 16.72 -28.78
C LYS A 91 6.43 17.07 -29.17
N GLU A 92 6.16 17.31 -30.44
CA GLU A 92 4.82 17.60 -30.96
C GLU A 92 3.84 16.46 -30.66
N LYS A 93 4.23 15.21 -30.96
CA LYS A 93 3.43 14.01 -30.67
C LYS A 93 3.21 13.82 -29.17
N TYR A 94 4.25 14.00 -28.37
CA TYR A 94 4.18 13.90 -26.91
C TYR A 94 3.18 14.92 -26.33
N THR A 95 3.29 16.20 -26.70
CA THR A 95 2.36 17.24 -26.25
C THR A 95 0.93 17.00 -26.73
N ALA A 96 0.75 16.46 -27.94
CA ALA A 96 -0.58 16.09 -28.44
C ALA A 96 -1.21 14.93 -27.65
N LEU A 97 -0.39 14.01 -27.12
CA LEU A 97 -0.86 12.98 -26.20
C LEU A 97 -1.21 13.58 -24.84
N GLU A 98 -0.33 14.41 -24.26
CA GLU A 98 -0.57 15.07 -22.98
C GLU A 98 -1.82 15.95 -22.98
N SER A 99 -2.12 16.63 -24.09
CA SER A 99 -3.30 17.49 -24.20
C SER A 99 -4.64 16.75 -24.06
N LYS A 100 -4.61 15.42 -24.14
CA LYS A 100 -5.80 14.54 -23.98
C LYS A 100 -5.90 13.96 -22.58
N ASN A 101 -4.93 14.22 -21.71
CA ASN A 101 -4.90 13.64 -20.38
C ASN A 101 -5.99 14.21 -19.48
N ASN A 102 -6.55 13.33 -18.66
CA ASN A 102 -7.38 13.68 -17.53
C ASN A 102 -6.85 12.97 -16.28
N ASP A 103 -6.70 13.69 -15.18
CA ASP A 103 -6.18 13.11 -13.93
C ASP A 103 -7.17 12.13 -13.29
N SER A 104 -8.46 12.19 -13.64
CA SER A 104 -9.40 11.13 -13.25
C SER A 104 -9.00 9.75 -13.78
N ASP A 105 -8.30 9.70 -14.91
CA ASP A 105 -7.90 8.44 -15.54
C ASP A 105 -6.84 7.70 -14.72
N LEU A 106 -6.09 8.42 -13.88
CA LEU A 106 -5.12 7.83 -12.96
C LEU A 106 -5.77 6.87 -11.97
N GLN A 107 -7.04 7.13 -11.60
CA GLN A 107 -7.80 6.28 -10.69
C GLN A 107 -8.25 4.97 -11.33
N THR A 108 -8.15 4.84 -12.66
CA THR A 108 -8.44 3.60 -13.40
C THR A 108 -7.21 2.71 -13.57
N ASN A 109 -6.03 3.15 -13.10
CA ASN A 109 -4.83 2.34 -13.13
C ASN A 109 -5.03 1.05 -12.31
N GLU A 110 -4.67 -0.10 -12.90
CA GLU A 110 -4.90 -1.42 -12.29
C GLU A 110 -4.26 -1.57 -10.90
N LYS A 111 -3.02 -1.07 -10.73
CA LYS A 111 -2.30 -1.13 -9.46
C LYS A 111 -2.90 -0.19 -8.42
N TYR A 112 -3.38 0.98 -8.84
CA TYR A 112 -4.10 1.90 -7.96
C TYR A 112 -5.44 1.32 -7.48
N MET A 113 -6.21 0.71 -8.38
CA MET A 113 -7.45 0.03 -8.01
C MET A 113 -7.19 -1.11 -7.02
N TYR A 114 -6.20 -1.95 -7.31
CA TYR A 114 -5.78 -3.03 -6.42
C TYR A 114 -5.36 -2.54 -5.03
N PHE A 115 -4.63 -1.44 -4.96
CA PHE A 115 -4.28 -0.76 -3.71
C PHE A 115 -5.53 -0.34 -2.91
N LYS A 116 -6.49 0.34 -3.55
CA LYS A 116 -7.73 0.79 -2.88
C LYS A 116 -8.55 -0.40 -2.38
N ASP A 117 -8.62 -1.48 -3.16
CA ASP A 117 -9.33 -2.70 -2.78
C ASP A 117 -8.67 -3.38 -1.58
N GLN A 118 -7.35 -3.53 -1.56
CA GLN A 118 -6.64 -4.10 -0.41
C GLN A 118 -6.81 -3.27 0.87
N LEU A 119 -6.73 -1.94 0.78
CA LEU A 119 -6.99 -1.08 1.92
C LEU A 119 -8.43 -1.23 2.44
N LYS A 120 -9.41 -1.36 1.55
CA LYS A 120 -10.81 -1.58 1.93
C LYS A 120 -10.99 -2.90 2.67
N GLU A 121 -10.39 -3.98 2.17
CA GLU A 121 -10.48 -5.29 2.82
C GLU A 121 -9.77 -5.33 4.18
N MET A 122 -8.57 -4.77 4.29
CA MET A 122 -7.87 -4.67 5.59
C MET A 122 -8.68 -3.87 6.61
N ARG A 123 -9.23 -2.71 6.22
CA ARG A 123 -10.06 -1.88 7.11
C ARG A 123 -11.32 -2.62 7.59
N LYS A 124 -11.95 -3.46 6.74
CA LYS A 124 -13.07 -4.33 7.16
C LYS A 124 -12.62 -5.34 8.22
N GLN A 125 -11.50 -6.01 8.00
CA GLN A 125 -10.96 -7.00 8.94
C GLN A 125 -10.64 -6.38 10.32
N PHE A 126 -10.12 -5.15 10.36
CA PHE A 126 -9.87 -4.45 11.62
C PHE A 126 -11.13 -3.94 12.32
N ARG A 127 -12.15 -3.50 11.58
CA ARG A 127 -13.46 -3.14 12.18
C ARG A 127 -14.15 -4.33 12.83
N LEU A 128 -14.02 -5.53 12.26
CA LEU A 128 -14.52 -6.78 12.85
C LEU A 128 -13.76 -7.17 14.14
N GLN A 129 -12.48 -6.81 14.26
CA GLN A 129 -11.65 -7.08 15.45
C GLN A 129 -11.86 -6.09 16.61
N SER A 130 -12.35 -4.87 16.32
CA SER A 130 -12.48 -3.79 17.30
C SER A 130 -13.77 -3.81 18.13
N GLY A 131 -14.65 -4.79 17.90
CA GLY A 131 -15.84 -5.01 18.75
C GLY A 131 -16.92 -3.92 18.68
N ASP A 132 -16.95 -3.08 17.65
CA ASP A 132 -18.09 -2.20 17.39
C ASP A 132 -19.11 -2.97 16.53
N GLY A 133 -19.95 -3.73 17.22
CA GLY A 133 -21.00 -4.54 16.63
C GLY A 133 -22.15 -3.67 16.13
N ASN A 134 -22.11 -3.28 14.86
CA ASN A 134 -23.33 -3.07 14.09
C ASN A 134 -23.00 -3.04 12.59
N GLU A 135 -23.05 -4.20 11.93
CA GLU A 135 -23.75 -4.38 10.65
C GLU A 135 -23.55 -5.82 10.13
N SER A 136 -24.68 -6.48 9.90
CA SER A 136 -24.91 -7.58 8.96
C SER A 136 -23.87 -8.71 8.93
N ILE A 137 -24.13 -9.75 9.72
CA ILE A 137 -23.58 -11.09 9.51
C ILE A 137 -24.13 -11.62 8.17
N GLU A 138 -23.44 -11.35 7.07
CA GLU A 138 -23.63 -12.10 5.83
C GLU A 138 -22.37 -12.90 5.53
N GLN A 139 -22.49 -14.20 5.82
CA GLN A 139 -21.83 -15.33 5.17
C GLN A 139 -20.30 -15.28 5.10
N ILE A 140 -19.65 -15.81 6.14
CA ILE A 140 -18.28 -16.29 6.03
C ILE A 140 -18.37 -17.80 5.79
N ASP A 141 -18.14 -18.18 4.52
CA ASP A 141 -17.80 -19.55 4.14
C ASP A 141 -16.35 -19.85 4.52
N GLU A 142 -16.10 -21.13 4.75
CA GLU A 142 -14.91 -21.75 5.35
C GLU A 142 -13.55 -21.25 4.81
N ASP A 143 -12.72 -20.72 5.72
CA ASP A 143 -11.33 -21.19 5.92
C ASP A 143 -10.78 -20.58 7.21
N ILE A 144 -10.63 -21.41 8.25
CA ILE A 144 -9.95 -21.02 9.50
C ILE A 144 -8.48 -20.72 9.19
N ALA A 145 -8.15 -19.45 9.04
CA ALA A 145 -6.78 -18.97 9.10
C ALA A 145 -6.32 -19.02 10.57
N VAL A 146 -5.29 -19.81 10.86
CA VAL A 146 -4.60 -19.80 12.16
C VAL A 146 -3.93 -18.44 12.31
N THR A 147 -4.54 -17.53 13.07
CA THR A 147 -3.97 -16.21 13.33
C THR A 147 -2.86 -16.29 14.37
N GLN A 148 -1.80 -15.52 14.13
CA GLN A 148 -0.76 -15.30 15.13
C GLN A 148 -1.38 -14.56 16.31
N SER A 149 -1.26 -15.14 17.50
CA SER A 149 -1.83 -14.54 18.72
C SER A 149 -1.10 -13.24 19.02
N GLN A 150 -1.79 -12.10 18.92
CA GLN A 150 -1.26 -10.81 19.36
C GLN A 150 -0.97 -10.89 20.87
N VAL A 151 0.30 -10.74 21.23
CA VAL A 151 0.73 -10.70 22.63
C VAL A 151 0.58 -9.28 23.14
N ASN A 152 -0.46 -9.02 23.93
CA ASN A 152 -0.63 -7.73 24.59
C ASN A 152 0.47 -7.55 25.66
N PHE A 153 1.37 -6.58 25.46
CA PHE A 153 2.46 -6.27 26.39
C PHE A 153 2.03 -5.34 27.52
N ILE A 154 0.81 -4.80 27.48
CA ILE A 154 0.31 -3.86 28.49
C ILE A 154 -0.37 -4.63 29.63
N CYS A 155 0.05 -4.34 30.86
CA CYS A 155 -0.54 -4.93 32.04
C CYS A 155 -1.96 -4.36 32.26
N PRO A 156 -3.00 -5.21 32.44
CA PRO A 156 -4.36 -4.74 32.74
C PRO A 156 -4.51 -3.99 34.08
N ILE A 157 -3.55 -4.16 35.00
CA ILE A 157 -3.59 -3.55 36.34
C ILE A 157 -2.85 -2.22 36.36
N THR A 158 -1.62 -2.19 35.85
CA THR A 158 -0.79 -0.98 35.88
C THR A 158 -1.01 -0.08 34.68
N GLN A 159 -1.61 -0.60 33.60
CA GLN A 159 -1.75 0.07 32.30
C GLN A 159 -0.39 0.50 31.70
N MET A 160 0.69 -0.12 32.15
CA MET A 160 2.05 0.07 31.65
C MET A 160 2.55 -1.23 31.02
N GLU A 161 3.60 -1.13 30.21
CA GLU A 161 4.29 -2.29 29.65
C GLU A 161 4.80 -3.23 30.75
N MET A 162 4.52 -4.53 30.60
CA MET A 162 4.92 -5.58 31.53
C MET A 162 6.41 -5.86 31.42
N LYS A 163 7.12 -5.80 32.55
CA LYS A 163 8.52 -6.21 32.71
C LYS A 163 8.63 -7.67 33.13
N LYS A 164 7.70 -8.16 33.95
CA LYS A 164 7.65 -9.58 34.39
C LYS A 164 6.23 -10.14 34.24
N PRO A 165 5.86 -10.62 33.04
CA PRO A 165 4.53 -11.13 32.78
C PRO A 165 4.28 -12.48 33.49
N VAL A 166 3.18 -12.57 34.24
CA VAL A 166 2.70 -13.80 34.88
C VAL A 166 1.26 -14.12 34.47
N ARG A 167 0.97 -15.39 34.19
CA ARG A 167 -0.34 -15.84 33.69
C ARG A 167 -1.18 -16.49 34.80
N ASN A 168 -2.44 -16.09 34.92
CA ASN A 168 -3.40 -16.80 35.76
C ASN A 168 -3.80 -18.15 35.13
N LYS A 169 -3.63 -19.25 35.87
CA LYS A 169 -3.91 -20.62 35.39
C LYS A 169 -5.39 -20.90 35.10
N VAL A 170 -6.32 -20.11 35.66
CA VAL A 170 -7.77 -20.32 35.54
C VAL A 170 -8.34 -19.49 34.39
N CYS A 171 -8.07 -18.19 34.35
CA CYS A 171 -8.68 -17.27 33.37
C CYS A 171 -7.74 -16.86 32.23
N GLY A 172 -6.48 -17.31 32.23
CA GLY A 172 -5.55 -17.10 31.10
C GLY A 172 -4.98 -15.69 30.96
N HIS A 173 -5.48 -14.71 31.72
CA HIS A 173 -4.97 -13.33 31.70
C HIS A 173 -3.53 -13.23 32.19
N VAL A 174 -2.77 -12.31 31.58
CA VAL A 174 -1.37 -12.02 31.89
C VAL A 174 -1.29 -10.67 32.60
N TYR A 175 -0.48 -10.59 33.65
CA TYR A 175 -0.30 -9.42 34.50
C TYR A 175 1.18 -9.15 34.78
N GLU A 176 1.50 -7.93 35.20
CA GLU A 176 2.78 -7.64 35.85
C GLU A 176 2.83 -8.31 37.23
N GLU A 177 3.90 -9.06 37.51
CA GLU A 177 4.10 -9.87 38.71
C GLU A 177 3.87 -9.06 40.00
N ASP A 178 4.56 -7.92 40.11
CA ASP A 178 4.49 -7.07 41.31
C ASP A 178 3.08 -6.51 41.54
N ALA A 179 2.35 -6.22 40.46
CA ALA A 179 1.03 -5.65 40.52
C ALA A 179 -0.01 -6.67 41.02
N ILE A 180 0.01 -7.89 40.46
CA ILE A 180 -0.94 -8.93 40.86
C ILE A 180 -0.66 -9.47 42.27
N LEU A 181 0.61 -9.58 42.67
CA LEU A 181 0.98 -10.04 44.01
C LEU A 181 0.49 -9.05 45.09
N LYS A 182 0.59 -7.74 44.86
CA LYS A 182 0.05 -6.72 45.79
C LYS A 182 -1.47 -6.86 45.96
N ILE A 183 -2.22 -7.11 44.88
CA ILE A 183 -3.67 -7.32 44.95
C ILE A 183 -4.01 -8.58 45.75
N ILE A 184 -3.31 -9.69 45.49
CA ILE A 184 -3.52 -10.96 46.20
C ILE A 184 -3.25 -10.80 47.71
N GLN A 185 -2.12 -10.17 48.06
CA GLN A 185 -1.75 -9.93 49.46
C GLN A 185 -2.79 -9.04 50.17
N THR A 186 -3.24 -7.96 49.53
CA THR A 186 -4.24 -7.04 50.08
C THR A 186 -5.56 -7.76 50.37
N ARG A 187 -6.04 -8.58 49.42
CA ARG A 187 -7.25 -9.40 49.60
C ARG A 187 -7.11 -10.41 50.74
N ASN A 188 -5.94 -11.05 50.88
CA ASN A 188 -5.69 -12.01 51.95
C ASN A 188 -5.62 -11.36 53.33
N GLN A 189 -5.11 -10.12 53.43
CA GLN A 189 -5.11 -9.36 54.68
C GLN A 189 -6.51 -8.90 55.09
N GLN A 190 -7.34 -8.49 54.12
CA GLN A 190 -8.75 -8.14 54.37
C GLN A 190 -9.55 -9.33 54.89
N LYS A 191 -9.32 -10.53 54.35
CA LYS A 191 -9.96 -11.77 54.82
C LYS A 191 -9.53 -12.23 56.23
N LYS A 192 -8.42 -11.73 56.77
CA LYS A 192 -7.95 -12.05 58.13
C LYS A 192 -8.46 -11.08 59.21
N LYS A 193 -9.09 -9.97 58.81
CA LYS A 193 -9.63 -8.94 59.70
C LYS A 193 -11.15 -9.05 59.91
N VAL A 194 -11.75 -10.14 59.43
CA VAL A 194 -13.15 -10.55 59.62
C VAL A 194 -13.13 -11.89 60.33
#